data_AF-A0A0D3DRS1-F1
#
_entry.id   AF-A0A0D3DRS1-F1
#
_cell.length_a   1.000
_cell.length_b   1.000
_cell.length_c   1.000
_cell.angle_alpha   90.00
_cell.angle_beta   90.00
_cell.angle_gamma   90.00
#
_symmetry.space_group_name_H-M   'P 1'
#
loop_
_entity.id
_entity.type
_entity.pdbx_description
1 polymer ?
#
loop_
_entity_poly.entity_id
_entity_poly.type
_entity_poly.pdbx_seq_one_letter_code
_entity_poly.pdbx_strand_id
1 'polypeptide(L)'
;MTFYDLPTIGEKLYVSNILHKACIEVDEEGTEAAAVSVGDIRFLCLRKNPDFIADHPFLFTVREDKSGVILFMGQVLDPSKH
;
A
#
# COMPACT_ATOMS: atom_id res chain seq x y z
N MET A 1 14.07 59.01 14.13
CA MET A 1 14.63 57.78 13.53
C MET A 1 13.52 56.75 13.54
N THR A 2 13.03 56.40 12.36
CA THR A 2 11.83 55.60 12.14
C THR A 2 12.13 54.10 12.29
N PHE A 3 11.47 53.45 13.23
CA PHE A 3 11.18 52.03 13.10
C PHE A 3 9.67 51.94 12.93
N TYR A 4 9.24 51.66 11.70
CA TYR A 4 7.88 51.23 11.46
C TYR A 4 7.71 49.96 12.30
N ASP A 5 6.82 50.00 13.29
CA ASP A 5 6.26 48.79 13.87
C ASP A 5 5.59 48.06 12.71
N LEU A 6 6.33 47.13 12.08
CA LEU A 6 5.71 46.08 11.32
C LEU A 6 4.82 45.37 12.34
N PRO A 7 3.49 45.32 12.16
CA PRO A 7 2.72 44.36 12.92
C PRO A 7 3.39 43.03 12.60
N THR A 8 4.09 42.47 13.58
CA THR A 8 4.62 41.13 13.47
C THR A 8 3.37 40.34 13.16
N ILE A 9 3.27 39.81 11.94
CA ILE A 9 2.20 38.91 11.51
C ILE A 9 2.44 37.61 12.28
N GLY A 10 2.30 37.69 13.60
CA GLY A 10 2.15 36.61 14.55
C GLY A 10 0.68 36.23 14.59
N GLU A 11 0.07 36.17 13.42
CA GLU A 11 -1.14 35.39 13.25
C GLU A 11 -0.74 33.96 13.62
N LYS A 12 -1.43 33.40 14.62
CA LYS A 12 -1.26 32.01 15.03
C LYS A 12 -1.63 31.11 13.85
N LEU A 13 -0.65 30.79 13.03
CA LEU A 13 -0.72 29.77 12.01
C LEU A 13 -0.67 28.40 12.70
N TYR A 14 -1.73 27.62 12.54
CA TYR A 14 -1.75 26.23 12.94
C TYR A 14 -2.42 25.40 11.85
N VAL A 15 -1.96 24.16 11.69
CA VAL A 15 -2.59 23.21 10.76
C VAL A 15 -3.93 22.80 11.33
N SER A 16 -5.01 23.13 10.63
CA SER A 16 -6.37 22.79 11.06
C SER A 16 -6.70 21.33 10.77
N ASN A 17 -6.36 20.83 9.58
CA ASN A 17 -6.62 19.48 9.14
C ASN A 17 -5.56 18.99 8.16
N ILE A 18 -5.29 17.68 8.18
CA ILE A 18 -4.54 16.98 7.13
C ILE A 18 -5.43 15.85 6.64
N LEU A 19 -5.77 15.88 5.35
CA LEU A 19 -6.62 14.88 4.71
C LEU A 19 -5.75 14.00 3.80
N HIS A 20 -5.82 12.70 3.99
CA HIS A 20 -5.19 11.70 3.13
C HIS A 20 -6.26 10.73 2.63
N LYS A 21 -6.39 10.60 1.30
CA LYS A 21 -7.30 9.66 0.65
C LYS A 21 -6.49 8.75 -0.25
N ALA A 22 -6.65 7.44 -0.08
CA ALA A 22 -6.04 6.40 -0.89
C ALA A 22 -7.12 5.46 -1.40
N CYS A 23 -6.92 4.91 -2.60
CA CYS A 23 -7.77 3.90 -3.21
C CYS A 23 -6.87 2.81 -3.79
N ILE A 24 -7.24 1.55 -3.59
CA ILE A 24 -6.51 0.38 -4.11
C ILE A 24 -7.56 -0.54 -4.70
N GLU A 25 -7.37 -0.93 -5.94
CA GLU A 25 -8.15 -1.93 -6.65
C GLU A 25 -7.24 -3.13 -6.91
N VAL A 26 -7.76 -4.33 -6.70
CA VAL A 26 -7.01 -5.59 -6.87
C VAL A 26 -7.79 -6.46 -7.84
N ASP A 27 -7.15 -6.80 -8.94
CA ASP A 27 -7.68 -7.69 -9.98
C ASP A 27 -6.65 -8.77 -10.37
N GLU A 28 -7.03 -9.62 -11.32
CA GLU A 28 -6.24 -10.77 -11.75
C GLU A 28 -5.32 -10.47 -12.94
N GLU A 29 -5.34 -9.27 -13.53
CA GLU A 29 -4.69 -8.99 -14.82
C GLU A 29 -3.17 -9.31 -14.77
N GLY A 30 -2.50 -8.87 -13.69
CA GLY A 30 -1.08 -9.16 -13.48
C GLY A 30 -0.77 -10.62 -13.12
N THR A 31 -1.72 -11.33 -12.53
CA THR A 31 -1.58 -12.75 -12.16
C THR A 31 -1.75 -13.65 -13.38
N GLU A 32 -2.67 -13.32 -14.28
CA GLU A 32 -2.89 -14.04 -15.54
C GLU A 32 -1.64 -14.02 -16.42
N ALA A 33 -1.03 -12.85 -16.60
CA ALA A 33 0.21 -12.70 -17.36
C ALA A 33 1.37 -13.54 -16.77
N ALA A 34 1.46 -13.61 -15.43
CA ALA A 34 2.45 -14.45 -14.75
C ALA A 34 2.15 -15.95 -14.95
N ALA A 35 0.89 -16.38 -14.85
CA ALA A 35 0.49 -17.77 -15.03
C ALA A 35 0.81 -18.31 -16.43
N VAL A 36 0.60 -17.50 -17.48
CA VAL A 36 0.97 -17.84 -18.87
C VAL A 36 2.49 -18.03 -19.03
N SER A 37 3.28 -17.33 -18.22
CA SER A 37 4.74 -17.37 -18.27
C SER A 37 5.36 -18.53 -17.45
N VAL A 38 4.60 -19.19 -16.58
CA VAL A 38 5.06 -20.36 -15.81
C VAL A 38 4.93 -21.61 -16.67
N GLY A 39 6.04 -22.01 -17.29
CA GLY A 39 6.16 -23.32 -17.93
C GLY A 39 6.12 -24.46 -16.90
N ASP A 40 5.41 -25.55 -17.21
CA ASP A 40 5.15 -26.68 -16.31
C ASP A 40 6.44 -27.51 -16.06
N ILE A 41 7.35 -27.00 -15.22
CA ILE A 41 8.58 -27.73 -14.82
C ILE A 41 8.24 -28.63 -13.63
N ARG A 42 7.87 -29.88 -13.90
CA ARG A 42 7.58 -30.89 -12.87
C ARG A 42 8.86 -31.51 -12.31
N PHE A 43 9.35 -30.99 -11.19
CA PHE A 43 10.32 -31.70 -10.36
C PHE A 43 9.61 -32.72 -9.46
N LEU A 44 9.69 -34.01 -9.81
CA LEU A 44 9.04 -35.14 -9.12
C LEU A 44 9.40 -35.30 -7.63
N CYS A 45 10.37 -34.54 -7.10
CA CYS A 45 10.84 -34.61 -5.72
C CYS A 45 10.74 -33.28 -4.95
N LEU A 46 10.07 -32.26 -5.49
CA LEU A 46 9.95 -30.98 -4.79
C LEU A 46 8.94 -31.10 -3.64
N ARG A 47 9.35 -30.69 -2.42
CA ARG A 47 8.39 -30.50 -1.31
C ARG A 47 7.31 -29.53 -1.77
N LYS A 48 6.04 -29.93 -1.67
CA LYS A 48 4.92 -29.04 -2.00
C LYS A 48 5.03 -27.80 -1.10
N ASN A 49 5.09 -26.62 -1.71
CA ASN A 49 4.98 -25.38 -0.95
C ASN A 49 3.61 -25.33 -0.28
N PRO A 50 3.50 -24.78 0.94
CA PRO A 50 2.20 -24.58 1.57
C PRO A 50 1.36 -23.65 0.70
N ASP A 51 0.08 -23.99 0.55
CA ASP A 51 -0.88 -23.16 -0.16
C ASP A 51 -1.16 -21.91 0.71
N PHE A 52 -1.10 -20.71 0.12
CA PHE A 52 -1.51 -19.48 0.78
C PHE A 52 -2.96 -19.17 0.40
N ILE A 53 -3.85 -19.20 1.39
CA ILE A 53 -5.29 -18.95 1.22
C ILE A 53 -5.67 -17.77 2.11
N ALA A 54 -6.01 -16.64 1.49
CA ALA A 54 -6.41 -15.41 2.18
C ALA A 54 -7.94 -15.34 2.38
N ASP A 55 -8.52 -16.40 2.96
CA ASP A 55 -9.97 -16.56 3.21
C ASP A 55 -10.44 -15.99 4.58
N HIS A 56 -9.56 -15.26 5.26
CA HIS A 56 -9.76 -14.67 6.58
C HIS A 56 -9.02 -13.33 6.67
N PRO A 57 -9.25 -12.49 7.71
CA PRO A 57 -8.63 -11.18 7.80
C PRO A 57 -7.11 -11.20 7.61
N PHE A 58 -6.60 -10.32 6.75
CA PHE A 58 -5.18 -10.23 6.42
C PHE A 58 -4.69 -8.78 6.33
N LEU A 59 -3.38 -8.61 6.48
CA LEU A 59 -2.67 -7.35 6.25
C LEU A 59 -2.00 -7.37 4.89
N PHE A 60 -1.90 -6.21 4.25
CA PHE A 60 -1.14 -6.04 3.02
C PHE A 60 -0.27 -4.79 3.05
N THR A 61 0.83 -4.82 2.29
CA THR A 61 1.68 -3.67 2.04
C THR A 61 2.13 -3.65 0.59
N VAL A 62 2.05 -2.49 -0.05
CA VAL A 62 2.73 -2.24 -1.33
C VAL A 62 4.01 -1.49 -1.01
N ARG A 63 5.15 -2.09 -1.35
CA ARG A 63 6.48 -1.61 -0.98
C ARG A 63 7.37 -1.53 -2.22
N GLU A 64 8.23 -0.53 -2.27
CA GLU A 64 9.33 -0.50 -3.24
C GLU A 64 10.51 -1.33 -2.69
N ASP A 65 10.93 -2.36 -3.43
CA ASP A 65 11.84 -3.40 -2.92
C ASP A 65 13.25 -2.91 -2.56
N LYS A 66 13.76 -1.90 -3.29
CA LYS A 66 15.16 -1.46 -3.13
C LYS A 66 15.34 -0.57 -1.89
N SER A 67 14.48 0.43 -1.73
CA SER A 67 14.51 1.35 -0.59
C SER A 67 13.75 0.81 0.63
N GLY A 68 12.82 -0.13 0.41
CA GLY A 68 11.94 -0.64 1.44
C GLY A 68 10.80 0.32 1.82
N VAL A 69 10.62 1.41 1.07
CA VAL A 69 9.56 2.40 1.33
C VAL A 69 8.19 1.77 1.13
N ILE A 70 7.32 1.94 2.12
CA ILE A 70 5.93 1.49 2.08
C ILE A 70 5.11 2.58 1.40
N LEU A 71 4.56 2.25 0.22
CA LEU A 71 3.68 3.12 -0.55
C LEU A 71 2.24 3.02 -0.05
N PHE A 72 1.81 1.80 0.30
CA PHE A 72 0.49 1.53 0.86
C PHE A 72 0.58 0.47 1.95
N MET A 73 -0.30 0.59 2.94
CA MET A 73 -0.50 -0.41 3.99
C MET A 73 -1.98 -0.43 4.34
N GLY A 74 -2.52 -1.63 4.56
CA GLY A 74 -3.90 -1.78 4.96
C GLY A 74 -4.20 -3.14 5.53
N GLN A 75 -5.46 -3.30 5.92
CA GLN A 75 -6.03 -4.56 6.38
C GLN A 75 -7.32 -4.82 5.63
N VAL A 76 -7.56 -6.09 5.29
CA VAL A 76 -8.84 -6.57 4.78
C VAL A 76 -9.46 -7.41 5.90
N LEU A 77 -10.58 -6.95 6.44
CA LEU A 77 -11.32 -7.70 7.46
C LEU A 77 -12.43 -8.56 6.83
N ASP A 78 -12.95 -8.12 5.69
CA ASP A 78 -14.05 -8.76 4.98
C ASP A 78 -13.98 -8.37 3.50
N PRO A 79 -13.51 -9.26 2.61
CA PRO A 79 -13.34 -8.96 1.19
C PRO A 79 -14.68 -8.84 0.44
N SER A 80 -15.82 -9.18 1.06
CA SER A 80 -17.14 -9.08 0.42
C SER A 80 -17.79 -7.69 0.51
N LYS A 81 -17.16 -6.73 1.22
CA LYS A 81 -17.73 -5.42 1.56
C LYS A 81 -17.26 -4.26 0.66
N HIS A 82 -16.90 -4.51 -0.59
CA HIS A 82 -16.53 -3.48 -1.56
C HIS A 82 -17.20 -3.70 -2.91
#